data_AF-A0AB38FWT4-F1
#
_entry.id   AF-A0AB38FWT4-F1
#
_cell.length_a   1.000
_cell.length_b   1.000
_cell.length_c   1.000
_cell.angle_alpha   90.00
_cell.angle_beta   90.00
_cell.angle_gamma   90.00
#
_symmetry.space_group_name_H-M   'P 1'
#
loop_
_entity.id
_entity.type
_entity.pdbx_description
1 polymer ?
#
loop_
_entity_poly.entity_id
_entity_poly.type
_entity_poly.pdbx_seq_one_letter_code
_entity_poly.pdbx_strand_id
1 'polypeptide(L)'
;MAQENKKWWENRVLRSVDNLKLWRDNPRLDPSSQPVRVRDFVEELISDVNDKQDFIELITSIANRGFVSFDPIVVWQNQADKNFYVAEGNRRVMALKLLRNPEKAPMTIRRAVSKLSKSIDRDTIEKIKVCVSPSYDDARWYILQRHSNASNQIRWQRLQQQRYIITVYDSVGQDIDMTIELTGFKRASIVEALRYVKIRDIATRQEVTSYLSIEEREQVYSHRINMTVLERWFGNSQVREAWHIEFSDVGVVINANLNDFYVAYAKFLKLMLNKNNELGIVVNTRTIDSHFQQIFEYLPKIRQASAEDQDEAAVTAPTANPQENEPKGDDKTDSGQDLNGQGREPEDLKPTLKGNPNRGQLTDEYHEIKVRSYKIRALFNELQKLPLRKYPNVSAASIRIFLELSVDEYINNCELQQDVSKRAKRPYNDVTLSQKLSILRGDLIGDKEADKIIDQLLHNSNDFSLNTLNEYVHGTKVHKIERQFLNRFWDMLLPFFSILISLKEI
;
A
#
# COMPACT_ATOMS: atom_id res chain seq x y z
N MET A 1 6.41 -33.99 -33.59
CA MET A 1 5.69 -33.76 -32.32
C MET A 1 6.28 -32.51 -31.68
N ALA A 2 5.53 -31.41 -31.69
CA ALA A 2 5.97 -30.15 -31.10
C ALA A 2 6.06 -30.33 -29.58
N GLN A 3 7.26 -30.27 -29.03
CA GLN A 3 7.49 -30.25 -27.60
C GLN A 3 7.00 -28.89 -27.11
N GLU A 4 5.82 -28.86 -26.48
CA GLU A 4 5.32 -27.67 -25.82
C GLU A 4 6.44 -27.08 -24.96
N ASN A 5 6.73 -25.79 -25.16
CA ASN A 5 7.69 -24.99 -24.40
C ASN A 5 7.18 -24.85 -22.95
N LYS A 6 7.16 -25.95 -22.18
CA LYS A 6 6.81 -25.92 -20.76
C LYS A 6 7.90 -25.18 -20.02
N LYS A 7 7.52 -24.06 -19.42
CA LYS A 7 8.43 -23.23 -18.65
C LYS A 7 8.94 -24.05 -17.45
N TRP A 8 10.24 -23.99 -17.16
CA TRP A 8 10.86 -24.83 -16.14
C TRP A 8 10.28 -24.62 -14.73
N TRP A 9 9.71 -23.43 -14.47
CA TRP A 9 9.08 -23.11 -13.19
C TRP A 9 7.69 -23.73 -13.00
N GLU A 10 7.04 -24.21 -14.06
CA GLU A 10 5.73 -24.88 -13.99
C GLU A 10 5.87 -26.38 -13.68
N ASN A 11 7.02 -26.98 -14.01
CA ASN A 11 7.27 -28.40 -13.80
C ASN A 11 7.92 -28.66 -12.43
N ARG A 12 7.14 -29.20 -11.50
CA ARG A 12 7.59 -29.54 -10.15
C ARG A 12 7.87 -31.04 -10.02
N VAL A 13 9.12 -31.39 -9.73
CA VAL A 13 9.58 -32.78 -9.59
C VAL A 13 9.93 -33.11 -8.14
N LEU A 14 9.69 -34.35 -7.71
CA LEU A 14 10.10 -34.80 -6.37
C LEU A 14 11.63 -34.99 -6.31
N ARG A 15 12.24 -34.47 -5.25
CA ARG A 15 13.66 -34.67 -4.91
C ARG A 15 13.82 -34.96 -3.44
N SER A 16 14.72 -35.89 -3.11
CA SER A 16 15.10 -36.19 -1.72
C SER A 16 15.72 -34.96 -1.07
N VAL A 17 15.18 -34.56 0.09
CA VAL A 17 15.68 -33.42 0.86
C VAL A 17 17.15 -33.61 1.22
N ASP A 18 17.58 -34.83 1.54
CA ASP A 18 18.96 -35.11 1.94
C ASP A 18 19.95 -34.95 0.79
N ASN A 19 19.52 -35.22 -0.45
CA ASN A 19 20.35 -35.11 -1.65
C ASN A 19 20.52 -33.68 -2.17
N LEU A 20 19.62 -32.76 -1.80
CA LEU A 20 19.75 -31.35 -2.17
C LEU A 20 20.97 -30.72 -1.48
N LYS A 21 21.82 -30.04 -2.24
CA LYS A 21 22.98 -29.30 -1.74
C LYS A 21 22.60 -27.84 -1.48
N LEU A 22 23.08 -27.31 -0.37
CA LEU A 22 22.91 -25.89 -0.05
C LEU A 22 23.87 -25.08 -0.91
N TRP A 23 23.43 -23.92 -1.37
CA TRP A 23 24.24 -23.03 -2.18
C TRP A 23 25.24 -22.26 -1.30
N ARG A 24 26.54 -22.48 -1.55
CA ARG A 24 27.66 -21.90 -0.79
C ARG A 24 27.80 -20.40 -0.97
N ASP A 25 27.53 -19.88 -2.17
CA ASP A 25 27.68 -18.44 -2.48
C ASP A 25 26.38 -17.65 -2.22
N ASN A 26 25.51 -18.17 -1.33
CA ASN A 26 24.26 -17.50 -0.97
C ASN A 26 24.56 -16.16 -0.29
N PRO A 27 24.04 -15.01 -0.77
CA PRO A 27 24.33 -13.68 -0.21
C PRO A 27 23.92 -13.46 1.26
N ARG A 28 23.24 -14.43 1.89
CA ARG A 28 22.96 -14.42 3.34
C ARG A 28 24.12 -14.94 4.20
N LEU A 29 25.12 -15.55 3.57
CA LEU A 29 26.31 -16.04 4.24
C LEU A 29 27.42 -14.99 4.07
N ASP A 30 28.31 -14.88 5.04
CA ASP A 30 29.50 -14.03 4.92
C ASP A 30 30.40 -14.59 3.79
N PRO A 31 30.87 -13.77 2.84
CA PRO A 31 31.78 -14.23 1.79
C PRO A 31 33.06 -14.89 2.31
N SER A 32 33.49 -14.56 3.54
CA SER A 32 34.64 -15.17 4.20
C SER A 32 34.34 -16.55 4.79
N SER A 33 33.08 -16.90 5.02
CA SER A 33 32.71 -18.21 5.53
C SER A 33 32.77 -19.26 4.42
N GLN A 34 33.25 -20.45 4.78
CA GLN A 34 33.35 -21.59 3.87
C GLN A 34 32.56 -22.77 4.43
N PRO A 35 31.23 -22.65 4.59
CA PRO A 35 30.42 -23.68 5.21
C PRO A 35 30.40 -24.95 4.35
N VAL A 36 30.64 -26.09 5.00
CA VAL A 36 30.67 -27.40 4.31
C VAL A 36 29.49 -28.27 4.75
N ARG A 37 29.22 -28.29 6.05
CA ARG A 37 28.17 -29.11 6.67
C ARG A 37 26.92 -28.27 6.89
N VAL A 38 25.76 -28.94 6.94
CA VAL A 38 24.46 -28.29 7.24
C VAL A 38 24.52 -27.48 8.53
N ARG A 39 25.26 -27.94 9.54
CA ARG A 39 25.46 -27.23 10.80
C ARG A 39 26.08 -25.84 10.55
N ASP A 40 27.16 -25.79 9.80
CA ASP A 40 27.93 -24.56 9.51
C ASP A 40 27.03 -23.52 8.83
N PHE A 41 26.27 -23.93 7.81
CA PHE A 41 25.29 -23.06 7.14
C PHE A 41 24.24 -22.49 8.08
N VAL A 42 23.79 -23.29 9.05
CA VAL A 42 22.76 -22.86 10.00
C VAL A 42 23.37 -21.96 11.08
N GLU A 43 24.58 -22.24 11.57
CA GLU A 43 25.31 -21.39 12.53
C GLU A 43 25.49 -19.98 11.96
N GLU A 44 25.91 -19.88 10.71
CA GLU A 44 26.02 -18.61 9.99
C GLU A 44 24.68 -17.88 9.92
N LEU A 45 23.63 -18.58 9.48
CA LEU A 45 22.29 -18.02 9.29
C LEU A 45 21.69 -17.49 10.60
N ILE A 46 21.98 -18.12 11.74
CA ILE A 46 21.41 -17.75 13.04
C ILE A 46 22.36 -16.93 13.91
N SER A 47 23.40 -16.35 13.32
CA SER A 47 24.37 -15.52 14.02
C SER A 47 23.73 -14.29 14.68
N ASP A 48 22.73 -13.68 14.03
CA ASP A 48 21.88 -12.63 14.61
C ASP A 48 20.68 -13.21 15.41
N VAL A 49 20.29 -12.52 16.48
CA VAL A 49 19.19 -12.93 17.37
C VAL A 49 17.84 -12.96 16.63
N ASN A 50 17.59 -12.00 15.74
CA ASN A 50 16.33 -11.95 14.99
C ASN A 50 16.28 -13.06 13.95
N ASP A 51 17.37 -13.29 13.21
CA ASP A 51 17.43 -14.37 12.22
C ASP A 51 17.29 -15.74 12.89
N LYS A 52 17.86 -15.92 14.08
CA LYS A 52 17.65 -17.10 14.92
C LYS A 52 16.18 -17.29 15.27
N GLN A 53 15.50 -16.25 15.73
CA GLN A 53 14.08 -16.30 16.09
C GLN A 53 13.22 -16.64 14.86
N ASP A 54 13.40 -15.93 13.75
CA ASP A 54 12.69 -16.17 12.50
C ASP A 54 12.90 -17.59 11.96
N PHE A 55 14.13 -18.12 12.09
CA PHE A 55 14.44 -19.49 11.65
C PHE A 55 13.78 -20.54 12.55
N ILE A 56 13.73 -20.33 13.87
CA ILE A 56 13.00 -21.23 14.79
C ILE A 56 11.50 -21.20 14.50
N GLU A 57 10.92 -20.03 14.22
CA GLU A 57 9.51 -19.90 13.83
C GLU A 57 9.21 -20.64 12.53
N LEU A 58 10.11 -20.56 11.54
CA LEU A 58 10.00 -21.34 10.30
C LEU A 58 10.00 -22.86 10.57
N ILE A 59 10.94 -23.37 11.36
CA ILE A 59 10.99 -24.81 11.71
C ILE A 59 9.74 -25.23 12.45
N THR A 60 9.27 -24.42 13.40
CA THR A 60 8.06 -24.69 14.19
C THR A 60 6.83 -24.74 13.30
N SER A 61 6.69 -23.80 12.36
CA SER A 61 5.60 -23.78 11.38
C SER A 61 5.57 -25.05 10.52
N ILE A 62 6.73 -25.46 9.98
CA ILE A 62 6.85 -26.69 9.19
C ILE A 62 6.52 -27.92 10.05
N ALA A 63 7.01 -27.99 11.28
CA ALA A 63 6.76 -29.12 12.17
C ALA A 63 5.26 -29.27 12.53
N ASN A 64 4.55 -28.16 12.71
CA ASN A 64 3.14 -28.17 13.11
C ASN A 64 2.18 -28.35 11.93
N ARG A 65 2.49 -27.78 10.76
CA ARG A 65 1.59 -27.73 9.60
C ARG A 65 2.00 -28.66 8.45
N GLY A 66 3.15 -29.30 8.57
CA GLY A 66 3.81 -29.99 7.48
C GLY A 66 4.49 -29.03 6.49
N PHE A 67 5.23 -29.58 5.54
CA PHE A 67 5.86 -28.79 4.49
C PHE A 67 4.94 -28.67 3.28
N VAL A 68 4.51 -27.44 2.98
CA VAL A 68 3.76 -27.15 1.76
C VAL A 68 4.61 -26.30 0.82
N SER A 69 4.80 -26.78 -0.42
CA SER A 69 5.54 -26.08 -1.45
C SER A 69 4.63 -25.08 -2.19
N PHE A 70 3.95 -24.17 -1.51
CA PHE A 70 3.22 -23.09 -2.22
C PHE A 70 4.22 -22.22 -2.98
N ASP A 71 5.16 -21.65 -2.24
CA ASP A 71 6.38 -21.08 -2.82
C ASP A 71 7.30 -22.22 -3.30
N PRO A 72 7.67 -22.26 -4.58
CA PRO A 72 8.55 -23.31 -5.09
C PRO A 72 9.92 -23.26 -4.41
N ILE A 73 10.54 -24.42 -4.26
CA ILE A 73 11.98 -24.53 -4.03
C ILE A 73 12.61 -24.62 -5.41
N VAL A 74 13.53 -23.71 -5.72
CA VAL A 74 14.21 -23.69 -7.03
C VAL A 74 15.59 -24.29 -6.88
N VAL A 75 15.89 -25.26 -7.74
CA VAL A 75 17.19 -25.92 -7.77
C VAL A 75 17.76 -25.88 -9.19
N TRP A 76 19.08 -25.96 -9.32
CA TRP A 76 19.71 -26.25 -10.60
C TRP A 76 20.62 -27.47 -10.44
N GLN A 77 20.80 -28.22 -11.53
CA GLN A 77 21.75 -29.32 -11.54
C GLN A 77 23.11 -28.79 -11.99
N ASN A 78 24.13 -28.94 -11.16
CA ASN A 78 25.50 -28.61 -11.56
C ASN A 78 25.99 -29.66 -12.56
N GLN A 79 26.55 -29.22 -13.68
CA GLN A 79 26.98 -30.11 -14.75
C GLN A 79 28.20 -30.95 -14.40
N ALA A 80 29.07 -30.45 -13.50
CA ALA A 80 30.32 -31.10 -13.13
C ALA A 80 30.11 -32.31 -12.21
N ASP A 81 29.32 -32.15 -11.14
CA ASP A 81 29.11 -33.19 -10.12
C ASP A 81 27.72 -33.85 -10.18
N LYS A 82 26.86 -33.39 -11.10
CA LYS A 82 25.47 -33.82 -11.30
C LYS A 82 24.58 -33.67 -10.06
N ASN A 83 25.02 -32.94 -9.04
CA ASN A 83 24.24 -32.65 -7.84
C ASN A 83 23.26 -31.51 -8.07
N PHE A 84 22.14 -31.53 -7.33
CA PHE A 84 21.17 -30.44 -7.32
C PHE A 84 21.47 -29.45 -6.20
N TYR A 85 21.71 -28.20 -6.56
CA TYR A 85 21.96 -27.10 -5.62
C TYR A 85 20.72 -26.21 -5.49
N VAL A 86 20.46 -25.73 -4.28
CA VAL A 86 19.28 -24.92 -3.96
C VAL A 86 19.55 -23.44 -4.27
N ALA A 87 18.97 -22.95 -5.36
CA ALA A 87 19.06 -21.54 -5.78
C ALA A 87 18.16 -20.64 -4.91
N GLU A 88 16.92 -21.07 -4.68
CA GLU A 88 15.96 -20.37 -3.80
C GLU A 88 15.34 -21.39 -2.84
N GLY A 89 15.14 -20.97 -1.59
CA GLY A 89 14.53 -21.80 -0.57
C GLY A 89 15.54 -22.45 0.37
N ASN A 90 16.78 -21.95 0.40
CA ASN A 90 17.85 -22.44 1.25
C ASN A 90 17.43 -22.58 2.72
N ARG A 91 16.79 -21.56 3.32
CA ARG A 91 16.28 -21.60 4.70
C ARG A 91 15.28 -22.75 4.92
N ARG A 92 14.38 -22.97 3.96
CA ARG A 92 13.37 -24.05 4.03
C ARG A 92 14.03 -25.41 3.92
N VAL A 93 14.98 -25.59 3.00
CA VAL A 93 15.72 -26.85 2.87
C VAL A 93 16.60 -27.12 4.10
N MET A 94 17.23 -26.11 4.68
CA MET A 94 17.94 -26.24 5.96
C MET A 94 16.99 -26.71 7.07
N ALA A 95 15.84 -26.06 7.24
CA ALA A 95 14.83 -26.45 8.22
C ALA A 95 14.38 -27.91 8.06
N LEU A 96 14.08 -28.34 6.82
CA LEU A 96 13.70 -29.71 6.52
C LEU A 96 14.83 -30.70 6.83
N LYS A 97 16.07 -30.39 6.44
CA LYS A 97 17.24 -31.23 6.77
C LYS A 97 17.41 -31.38 8.28
N LEU A 98 17.22 -30.32 9.06
CA LEU A 98 17.29 -30.36 10.51
C LEU A 98 16.14 -31.15 11.15
N LEU A 99 14.92 -31.02 10.65
CA LEU A 99 13.77 -31.81 11.14
C LEU A 99 13.94 -33.30 10.87
N ARG A 100 14.56 -33.68 9.75
CA ARG A 100 14.90 -35.08 9.46
C ARG A 100 16.06 -35.62 10.30
N ASN A 101 17.07 -34.79 10.50
CA ASN A 101 18.36 -35.14 11.09
C ASN A 101 18.72 -34.13 12.21
N PRO A 102 18.04 -34.18 13.37
CA PRO A 102 18.16 -33.16 14.42
C PRO A 102 19.56 -33.03 15.03
N GLU A 103 20.40 -34.07 14.93
CA GLU A 103 21.80 -34.08 15.36
C GLU A 103 22.70 -33.14 14.53
N LYS A 104 22.28 -32.80 13.30
CA LYS A 104 22.96 -31.83 12.44
C LYS A 104 22.73 -30.39 12.87
N ALA A 105 21.77 -30.13 13.76
CA ALA A 105 21.50 -28.79 14.25
C ALA A 105 22.67 -28.24 15.10
N PRO A 106 22.91 -26.91 15.08
CA PRO A 106 23.83 -26.23 15.99
C PRO A 106 23.41 -26.41 17.46
N MET A 107 24.37 -26.38 18.39
CA MET A 107 24.08 -26.67 19.81
C MET A 107 23.01 -25.72 20.39
N THR A 108 23.05 -24.45 19.97
CA THR A 108 22.17 -23.38 20.43
C THR A 108 20.69 -23.61 20.15
N ILE A 109 20.34 -24.41 19.14
CA ILE A 109 18.95 -24.71 18.76
C ILE A 109 18.62 -26.21 18.75
N ARG A 110 19.62 -27.09 18.94
CA ARG A 110 19.48 -28.55 18.82
C ARG A 110 18.36 -29.12 19.67
N ARG A 111 18.20 -28.64 20.91
CA ARG A 111 17.14 -29.12 21.82
C ARG A 111 15.74 -28.81 21.28
N ALA A 112 15.54 -27.60 20.75
CA ALA A 112 14.27 -27.18 20.15
C ALA A 112 13.98 -28.00 18.89
N VAL A 113 14.96 -28.11 17.98
CA VAL A 113 14.84 -28.92 16.75
C VAL A 113 14.55 -30.38 17.07
N SER A 114 15.21 -30.96 18.07
CA SER A 114 14.98 -32.36 18.46
C SER A 114 13.56 -32.60 18.99
N LYS A 115 12.96 -31.60 19.65
CA LYS A 115 11.56 -31.65 20.09
C LYS A 115 10.61 -31.58 18.89
N LEU A 116 10.82 -30.61 18.00
CA LEU A 116 9.98 -30.40 16.80
C LEU A 116 10.10 -31.56 15.79
N SER A 117 11.28 -32.17 15.67
CA SER A 117 11.52 -33.35 14.84
C SER A 117 10.70 -34.58 15.27
N LYS A 118 10.25 -34.63 16.53
CA LYS A 118 9.38 -35.71 17.04
C LYS A 118 7.89 -35.44 16.81
N SER A 119 7.49 -34.19 16.55
CA SER A 119 6.08 -33.84 16.34
C SER A 119 5.64 -33.93 14.88
N ILE A 120 6.58 -34.14 13.96
CA ILE A 120 6.31 -34.28 12.52
C ILE A 120 6.66 -35.69 12.04
N ASP A 121 5.84 -36.24 11.16
CA ASP A 121 6.18 -37.44 10.40
C ASP A 121 7.28 -37.12 9.37
N ARG A 122 8.46 -37.71 9.57
CA ARG A 122 9.66 -37.45 8.77
C ARG A 122 9.55 -37.97 7.33
N ASP A 123 8.66 -38.94 7.09
CA ASP A 123 8.47 -39.50 5.75
C ASP A 123 7.74 -38.50 4.84
N THR A 124 6.86 -37.67 5.41
CA THR A 124 6.16 -36.59 4.67
C THR A 124 7.11 -35.53 4.11
N ILE A 125 8.28 -35.39 4.72
CA ILE A 125 9.34 -34.46 4.29
C ILE A 125 10.54 -35.19 3.69
N GLU A 126 10.39 -36.48 3.35
CA GLU A 126 11.50 -37.26 2.78
C GLU A 126 11.91 -36.68 1.42
N LYS A 127 10.90 -36.43 0.59
CA LYS A 127 11.00 -35.85 -0.74
C LYS A 127 10.08 -34.65 -0.86
N ILE A 128 10.56 -33.60 -1.51
CA ILE A 128 9.80 -32.37 -1.74
C ILE A 128 9.72 -32.07 -3.22
N LYS A 129 8.64 -31.39 -3.61
CA LYS A 129 8.46 -30.84 -4.95
C LYS A 129 9.40 -29.65 -5.15
N VAL A 130 10.23 -29.70 -6.18
CA VAL A 130 11.16 -28.61 -6.56
C VAL A 130 11.01 -28.27 -8.03
N CYS A 131 11.27 -27.02 -8.40
CA CYS A 131 11.41 -26.60 -9.79
C CYS A 131 12.89 -26.71 -10.18
N VAL A 132 13.18 -27.43 -11.26
CA VAL A 132 14.56 -27.59 -11.76
C VAL A 132 14.79 -26.57 -12.86
N SER A 133 15.58 -25.55 -12.55
CA SER A 133 16.06 -24.57 -13.51
C SER A 133 17.13 -25.19 -14.42
N PRO A 134 17.17 -24.86 -15.74
CA PRO A 134 18.19 -25.37 -16.65
C PRO A 134 19.61 -24.99 -16.22
N SER A 135 19.79 -23.78 -15.69
CA SER A 135 21.04 -23.29 -15.11
C SER A 135 20.77 -22.42 -13.87
N TYR A 136 21.83 -22.09 -13.14
CA TYR A 136 21.75 -21.06 -12.08
C TYR A 136 21.36 -19.70 -12.66
N ASP A 137 21.91 -19.35 -13.84
CA ASP A 137 21.65 -18.06 -14.48
C ASP A 137 20.18 -17.87 -14.86
N ASP A 138 19.51 -18.94 -15.29
CA ASP A 138 18.07 -18.96 -15.60
C ASP A 138 17.19 -18.78 -14.35
N ALA A 139 17.71 -19.11 -13.16
CA ALA A 139 16.99 -18.94 -11.89
C ALA A 139 17.13 -17.52 -11.31
N ARG A 140 18.10 -16.71 -11.78
CA ARG A 140 18.44 -15.41 -11.17
C ARG A 140 17.28 -14.45 -11.08
N TRP A 141 16.45 -14.35 -12.13
CA TRP A 141 15.29 -13.46 -12.11
C TRP A 141 14.32 -13.82 -10.97
N TYR A 142 14.12 -15.11 -10.70
CA TYR A 142 13.23 -15.57 -9.64
C TYR A 142 13.84 -15.31 -8.26
N ILE A 143 15.15 -15.55 -8.09
CA ILE A 143 15.88 -15.21 -6.85
C ILE A 143 15.73 -13.72 -6.55
N LEU A 144 15.92 -12.86 -7.55
CA LEU A 144 15.77 -11.40 -7.41
C LEU A 144 14.32 -11.02 -7.12
N GLN A 145 13.32 -11.61 -7.80
CA GLN A 145 11.91 -11.37 -7.52
C GLN A 145 11.58 -11.62 -6.03
N ARG A 146 12.09 -12.71 -5.46
CA ARG A 146 11.83 -13.13 -4.06
C ARG A 146 12.59 -12.32 -3.01
N HIS A 147 13.63 -11.59 -3.39
CA HIS A 147 14.48 -10.83 -2.45
C HIS A 147 14.49 -9.32 -2.72
N SER A 148 13.75 -8.86 -3.74
CA SER A 148 13.58 -7.43 -4.01
C SER A 148 12.39 -6.84 -3.24
N ASN A 149 12.40 -5.52 -3.10
CA ASN A 149 11.26 -4.74 -2.61
C ASN A 149 10.01 -4.83 -3.51
N ALA A 150 10.13 -5.47 -4.68
CA ALA A 150 9.05 -5.75 -5.62
C ALA A 150 8.57 -7.22 -5.56
N SER A 151 8.81 -7.91 -4.44
CA SER A 151 8.24 -9.24 -4.21
C SER A 151 6.71 -9.19 -4.34
N ASN A 152 6.15 -10.19 -5.04
CA ASN A 152 4.71 -10.31 -5.23
C ASN A 152 3.96 -10.56 -3.91
N GLN A 153 4.67 -11.02 -2.87
CA GLN A 153 4.12 -11.20 -1.53
C GLN A 153 4.47 -9.99 -0.66
N ILE A 154 3.48 -9.15 -0.42
CA ILE A 154 3.58 -8.00 0.48
C ILE A 154 2.94 -8.37 1.82
N ARG A 155 3.71 -8.26 2.90
CA ARG A 155 3.19 -8.48 4.26
C ARG A 155 2.15 -7.41 4.60
N TRP A 156 1.07 -7.81 5.28
CA TRP A 156 0.12 -6.86 5.85
C TRP A 156 0.82 -5.93 6.85
N GLN A 157 0.40 -4.67 6.84
CA GLN A 157 0.77 -3.71 7.88
C GLN A 157 0.09 -4.07 9.21
N ARG A 158 0.59 -3.52 10.32
CA ARG A 158 0.11 -3.85 11.66
C ARG A 158 -1.40 -3.69 11.81
N LEU A 159 -1.98 -2.56 11.36
CA LEU A 159 -3.42 -2.34 11.41
C LEU A 159 -4.21 -3.34 10.54
N GLN A 160 -3.70 -3.67 9.35
CA GLN A 160 -4.37 -4.61 8.44
C GLN A 160 -4.42 -6.02 9.05
N GLN A 161 -3.31 -6.47 9.65
CA GLN A 161 -3.26 -7.74 10.37
C GLN A 161 -4.20 -7.74 11.58
N GLN A 162 -4.20 -6.67 12.38
CA GLN A 162 -5.10 -6.55 13.52
C GLN A 162 -6.57 -6.55 13.09
N ARG A 163 -6.94 -5.82 12.03
CA ARG A 163 -8.30 -5.86 11.47
C ARG A 163 -8.71 -7.26 11.03
N TYR A 164 -7.82 -8.00 10.38
CA TYR A 164 -8.12 -9.39 10.03
C TYR A 164 -8.39 -10.25 11.27
N ILE A 165 -7.60 -10.09 12.34
CA ILE A 165 -7.86 -10.79 13.61
C ILE A 165 -9.25 -10.44 14.16
N ILE A 166 -9.63 -9.16 14.14
CA ILE A 166 -10.97 -8.72 14.57
C ILE A 166 -12.07 -9.33 13.70
N THR A 167 -11.91 -9.32 12.38
CA THR A 167 -12.89 -9.93 11.47
C THR A 167 -13.10 -11.43 11.75
N VAL A 168 -12.02 -12.17 12.03
CA VAL A 168 -12.14 -13.59 12.41
C VAL A 168 -12.80 -13.73 13.77
N TYR A 169 -12.39 -12.94 14.76
CA TYR A 169 -12.99 -12.93 16.10
C TYR A 169 -14.50 -12.68 16.07
N ASP A 170 -14.96 -11.69 15.30
CA ASP A 170 -16.39 -11.42 15.13
C ASP A 170 -17.10 -12.57 14.41
N SER A 171 -16.47 -13.19 13.40
CA SER A 171 -17.05 -14.31 12.66
C SER A 171 -17.28 -15.58 13.49
N VAL A 172 -16.55 -15.74 14.59
CA VAL A 172 -16.69 -16.87 15.53
C VAL A 172 -17.48 -16.52 16.78
N GLY A 173 -18.26 -15.43 16.74
CA GLY A 173 -19.10 -15.02 17.87
C GLY A 173 -18.29 -14.48 19.05
N GLN A 174 -17.15 -13.85 18.79
CA GLN A 174 -16.30 -13.20 19.79
C GLN A 174 -15.64 -14.17 20.80
N ASP A 175 -15.32 -15.37 20.34
CA ASP A 175 -14.59 -16.38 21.11
C ASP A 175 -13.08 -16.30 20.82
N ILE A 176 -12.28 -16.02 21.86
CA ILE A 176 -10.82 -15.91 21.75
C ILE A 176 -10.18 -17.26 21.44
N ASP A 177 -10.62 -18.34 22.07
CA ASP A 177 -9.99 -19.65 21.96
C ASP A 177 -10.28 -20.26 20.57
N MET A 178 -11.50 -20.08 20.05
CA MET A 178 -11.83 -20.42 18.66
C MET A 178 -11.04 -19.59 17.65
N THR A 179 -10.82 -18.29 17.95
CA THR A 179 -9.98 -17.42 17.10
C THR A 179 -8.53 -17.93 17.07
N ILE A 180 -7.99 -18.40 18.19
CA ILE A 180 -6.64 -19.00 18.26
C ILE A 180 -6.57 -20.25 17.38
N GLU A 181 -7.58 -21.11 17.43
CA GLU A 181 -7.62 -22.35 16.64
C GLU A 181 -7.62 -22.07 15.14
N LEU A 182 -8.47 -21.14 14.66
CA LEU A 182 -8.57 -20.81 13.24
C LEU A 182 -7.35 -20.06 12.70
N THR A 183 -6.82 -19.11 13.48
CA THR A 183 -5.77 -18.20 12.99
C THR A 183 -4.35 -18.67 13.31
N GLY A 184 -4.18 -19.41 14.41
CA GLY A 184 -2.89 -19.73 15.00
C GLY A 184 -2.19 -18.55 15.68
N PHE A 185 -2.84 -17.40 15.85
CA PHE A 185 -2.27 -16.29 16.63
C PHE A 185 -2.27 -16.62 18.13
N LYS A 186 -1.30 -16.05 18.86
CA LYS A 186 -1.27 -16.17 20.33
C LYS A 186 -2.39 -15.35 20.95
N ARG A 187 -2.94 -15.80 22.08
CA ARG A 187 -3.96 -15.09 22.87
C ARG A 187 -3.61 -13.61 23.08
N ALA A 188 -2.36 -13.33 23.48
CA ALA A 188 -1.87 -11.97 23.68
C ALA A 188 -2.02 -11.07 22.43
N SER A 189 -1.73 -11.61 21.24
CA SER A 189 -1.84 -10.86 19.98
C SER A 189 -3.29 -10.54 19.60
N ILE A 190 -4.23 -11.44 19.95
CA ILE A 190 -5.66 -11.21 19.73
C ILE A 190 -6.17 -10.12 20.67
N VAL A 191 -5.81 -10.20 21.95
CA VAL A 191 -6.16 -9.21 22.97
C VAL A 191 -5.57 -7.83 22.64
N GLU A 192 -4.31 -7.77 22.17
CA GLU A 192 -3.71 -6.53 21.66
C GLU A 192 -4.49 -5.95 20.47
N ALA A 193 -4.90 -6.78 19.51
CA ALA A 193 -5.70 -6.33 18.38
C ALA A 193 -7.03 -5.73 18.84
N LEU A 194 -7.75 -6.40 19.75
CA LEU A 194 -9.01 -5.91 20.34
C LEU A 194 -8.81 -4.55 21.01
N ARG A 195 -7.70 -4.37 21.73
CA ARG A 195 -7.43 -3.13 22.45
C ARG A 195 -7.09 -1.97 21.52
N TYR A 196 -6.08 -2.15 20.69
CA TYR A 196 -5.50 -1.06 19.93
C TYR A 196 -6.31 -0.71 18.68
N VAL A 197 -7.03 -1.66 18.07
CA VAL A 197 -7.99 -1.33 17.00
C VAL A 197 -9.12 -0.47 17.56
N LYS A 198 -9.63 -0.78 18.76
CA LYS A 198 -10.67 0.05 19.40
C LYS A 198 -10.17 1.47 19.68
N ILE A 199 -8.97 1.63 20.24
CA ILE A 199 -8.33 2.95 20.43
C ILE A 199 -8.20 3.69 19.10
N ARG A 200 -7.68 3.01 18.08
CA ARG A 200 -7.55 3.58 16.74
C ARG A 200 -8.90 3.97 16.13
N ASP A 201 -9.95 3.19 16.35
CA ASP A 201 -11.28 3.49 15.80
C ASP A 201 -11.94 4.66 16.54
N ILE A 202 -11.62 4.89 17.82
CA ILE A 202 -11.98 6.12 18.51
C ILE A 202 -11.33 7.34 17.84
N ALA A 203 -10.09 7.23 17.34
CA ALA A 203 -9.43 8.32 16.63
C ALA A 203 -10.21 8.78 15.38
N THR A 204 -10.97 7.87 14.76
CA THR A 204 -11.79 8.13 13.57
C THR A 204 -13.19 8.68 13.86
N ARG A 205 -13.56 8.85 15.13
CA ARG A 205 -14.87 9.40 15.51
C ARG A 205 -14.98 10.90 15.22
N GLN A 206 -16.19 11.39 15.02
CA GLN A 206 -16.43 12.81 14.70
C GLN A 206 -15.95 13.73 15.83
N GLU A 207 -16.12 13.27 17.07
CA GLU A 207 -15.75 13.96 18.30
C GLU A 207 -14.24 14.17 18.44
N VAL A 208 -13.41 13.31 17.84
CA VAL A 208 -11.95 13.50 17.79
C VAL A 208 -11.56 14.27 16.54
N THR A 209 -12.14 13.91 15.39
CA THR A 209 -11.75 14.45 14.09
C THR A 209 -12.18 15.90 13.87
N SER A 210 -13.16 16.39 14.62
CA SER A 210 -13.56 17.81 14.67
C SER A 210 -12.41 18.73 15.09
N TYR A 211 -11.49 18.24 15.94
CA TYR A 211 -10.31 18.97 16.40
C TYR A 211 -9.12 18.90 15.43
N LEU A 212 -9.23 18.15 14.33
CA LEU A 212 -8.15 17.90 13.38
C LEU A 212 -8.34 18.69 12.07
N SER A 213 -7.22 19.07 11.45
CA SER A 213 -7.21 19.60 10.08
C SER A 213 -7.70 18.55 9.07
N ILE A 214 -8.04 18.98 7.85
CA ILE A 214 -8.48 18.05 6.80
C ILE A 214 -7.37 17.03 6.49
N GLU A 215 -6.13 17.47 6.40
CA GLU A 215 -4.95 16.63 6.14
C GLU A 215 -4.68 15.64 7.30
N GLU A 216 -4.85 16.08 8.53
CA GLU A 216 -4.70 15.23 9.72
C GLU A 216 -5.79 14.15 9.76
N ARG A 217 -7.04 14.52 9.49
CA ARG A 217 -8.16 13.56 9.39
C ARG A 217 -7.88 12.49 8.34
N GLU A 218 -7.44 12.87 7.13
CA GLU A 218 -7.10 11.90 6.08
C GLU A 218 -6.03 10.90 6.55
N GLN A 219 -5.04 11.35 7.32
CA GLN A 219 -4.01 10.48 7.89
C GLN A 219 -4.55 9.56 8.98
N VAL A 220 -5.48 10.02 9.82
CA VAL A 220 -6.13 9.19 10.84
C VAL A 220 -7.01 8.11 10.21
N TYR A 221 -7.79 8.45 9.18
CA TYR A 221 -8.61 7.48 8.45
C TYR A 221 -7.78 6.46 7.66
N SER A 222 -6.55 6.81 7.29
CA SER A 222 -5.65 5.96 6.54
C SER A 222 -5.36 4.63 7.25
N HIS A 223 -5.37 3.55 6.46
CA HIS A 223 -4.90 2.23 6.89
C HIS A 223 -3.39 2.20 7.22
N ARG A 224 -2.67 3.28 6.91
CA ARG A 224 -1.22 3.45 7.15
C ARG A 224 -0.88 4.25 8.40
N ILE A 225 -1.87 4.58 9.24
CA ILE A 225 -1.60 5.18 10.54
C ILE A 225 -0.59 4.30 11.32
N ASN A 226 0.38 4.93 11.99
CA ASN A 226 1.43 4.20 12.68
C ASN A 226 0.89 3.59 13.99
N MET A 227 0.31 2.39 13.88
CA MET A 227 -0.23 1.66 15.03
C MET A 227 0.78 1.46 16.14
N THR A 228 2.06 1.23 15.83
CA THR A 228 3.08 0.98 16.85
C THR A 228 3.32 2.21 17.75
N VAL A 229 3.07 3.43 17.25
CA VAL A 229 3.13 4.63 18.09
C VAL A 229 1.97 4.65 19.08
N LEU A 230 0.75 4.33 18.62
CA LEU A 230 -0.42 4.20 19.50
C LEU A 230 -0.23 3.09 20.53
N GLU A 231 0.30 1.94 20.09
CA GLU A 231 0.59 0.78 20.94
C GLU A 231 1.54 1.14 22.08
N ARG A 232 2.64 1.86 21.77
CA ARG A 232 3.61 2.30 22.78
C ARG A 232 3.03 3.34 23.73
N TRP A 233 2.31 4.33 23.21
CA TRP A 233 1.74 5.39 24.03
C TRP A 233 0.73 4.86 25.04
N PHE A 234 -0.32 4.19 24.55
CA PHE A 234 -1.38 3.64 25.41
C PHE A 234 -0.95 2.32 26.10
N GLY A 235 0.16 1.73 25.68
CA GLY A 235 0.84 0.63 26.37
C GLY A 235 1.55 1.08 27.65
N ASN A 236 1.83 2.37 27.83
CA ASN A 236 2.38 2.92 29.06
C ASN A 236 1.31 3.00 30.18
N SER A 237 1.61 2.47 31.36
CA SER A 237 0.69 2.48 32.50
C SER A 237 0.35 3.88 33.01
N GLN A 238 1.31 4.81 33.01
CA GLN A 238 1.09 6.20 33.45
C GLN A 238 0.11 6.92 32.55
N VAL A 239 0.16 6.67 31.23
CA VAL A 239 -0.81 7.21 30.27
C VAL A 239 -2.19 6.66 30.56
N ARG A 240 -2.31 5.34 30.72
CA ARG A 240 -3.62 4.71 31.01
C ARG A 240 -4.25 5.20 32.30
N GLU A 241 -3.45 5.34 33.35
CA GLU A 241 -3.91 5.87 34.64
C GLU A 241 -4.37 7.33 34.50
N ALA A 242 -3.57 8.19 33.89
CA ALA A 242 -3.90 9.60 33.72
C ALA A 242 -5.08 9.86 32.76
N TRP A 243 -5.31 8.94 31.81
CA TRP A 243 -6.38 9.05 30.82
C TRP A 243 -7.61 8.21 31.20
N HIS A 244 -7.61 7.58 32.38
CA HIS A 244 -8.67 6.70 32.89
C HIS A 244 -9.05 5.59 31.90
N ILE A 245 -8.04 4.98 31.28
CA ILE A 245 -8.21 3.90 30.28
C ILE A 245 -7.95 2.55 30.94
N GLU A 246 -8.95 1.68 30.88
CA GLU A 246 -8.86 0.31 31.37
C GLU A 246 -8.78 -0.68 30.21
N PHE A 247 -7.78 -1.55 30.27
CA PHE A 247 -7.59 -2.64 29.31
C PHE A 247 -8.19 -3.91 29.88
N SER A 248 -9.10 -4.52 29.14
CA SER A 248 -9.67 -5.83 29.45
C SER A 248 -9.34 -6.83 28.34
N ASP A 249 -9.73 -8.10 28.52
CA ASP A 249 -9.52 -9.13 27.50
C ASP A 249 -10.42 -8.95 26.27
N VAL A 250 -11.51 -8.20 26.42
CA VAL A 250 -12.49 -7.92 25.36
C VAL A 250 -12.32 -6.53 24.73
N GLY A 251 -11.26 -5.80 25.11
CA GLY A 251 -10.90 -4.51 24.51
C GLY A 251 -10.56 -3.43 25.53
N VAL A 252 -11.15 -2.25 25.34
CA VAL A 252 -10.82 -1.02 26.10
C VAL A 252 -12.08 -0.35 26.61
N VAL A 253 -12.03 0.12 27.86
CA VAL A 253 -13.03 0.98 28.49
C VAL A 253 -12.39 2.33 28.81
N ILE A 254 -13.11 3.41 28.57
CA ILE A 254 -12.68 4.78 28.87
C ILE A 254 -13.58 5.32 29.99
N ASN A 255 -13.01 5.47 31.18
CA ASN A 255 -13.67 5.95 32.40
C ASN A 255 -13.35 7.45 32.67
N ALA A 256 -13.17 8.21 31.60
CA ALA A 256 -12.85 9.64 31.62
C ALA A 256 -14.04 10.48 31.19
N ASN A 257 -14.02 11.78 31.52
CA ASN A 257 -14.83 12.76 30.80
C ASN A 257 -14.48 12.66 29.30
N LEU A 258 -15.49 12.34 28.48
CA LEU A 258 -15.29 11.99 27.07
C LEU A 258 -14.75 13.17 26.26
N ASN A 259 -15.19 14.38 26.56
CA ASN A 259 -14.75 15.58 25.85
C ASN A 259 -13.26 15.86 26.12
N ASP A 260 -12.85 15.85 27.39
CA ASP A 260 -11.43 15.98 27.78
C ASP A 260 -10.57 14.93 27.07
N PHE A 261 -11.05 13.68 27.04
CA PHE A 261 -10.38 12.58 26.34
C PHE A 261 -10.26 12.86 24.84
N TYR A 262 -11.33 13.27 24.16
CA TYR A 262 -11.30 13.51 22.71
C TYR A 262 -10.36 14.65 22.34
N VAL A 263 -10.36 15.75 23.11
CA VAL A 263 -9.45 16.88 22.93
C VAL A 263 -8.00 16.45 23.12
N ALA A 264 -7.71 15.73 24.21
CA ALA A 264 -6.36 15.24 24.50
C ALA A 264 -5.89 14.26 23.42
N TYR A 265 -6.77 13.35 22.98
CA TYR A 265 -6.42 12.38 21.96
C TYR A 265 -6.15 13.03 20.61
N ALA A 266 -6.98 13.99 20.19
CA ALA A 266 -6.72 14.77 18.99
C ALA A 266 -5.37 15.47 19.06
N LYS A 267 -5.04 16.10 20.20
CA LYS A 267 -3.74 16.78 20.38
C LYS A 267 -2.56 15.80 20.29
N PHE A 268 -2.67 14.61 20.87
CA PHE A 268 -1.66 13.56 20.71
C PHE A 268 -1.51 13.10 19.25
N LEU A 269 -2.63 12.92 18.53
CA LEU A 269 -2.60 12.55 17.11
C LEU A 269 -1.86 13.61 16.28
N LYS A 270 -2.08 14.91 16.53
CA LYS A 270 -1.33 15.99 15.85
C LYS A 270 0.17 15.88 16.04
N LEU A 271 0.62 15.60 17.27
CA LEU A 271 2.05 15.40 17.56
C LEU A 271 2.65 14.22 16.78
N MET A 272 1.89 13.13 16.69
CA MET A 272 2.28 11.92 15.98
C MET A 272 2.30 12.10 14.45
N LEU A 273 1.34 12.85 13.89
CA LEU A 273 1.15 12.99 12.44
C LEU A 273 2.06 14.06 11.83
N ASN A 274 2.35 15.14 12.57
CA ASN A 274 3.12 16.27 12.07
C ASN A 274 4.57 16.20 12.56
N LYS A 275 5.52 16.19 11.61
CA LYS A 275 6.97 16.20 11.93
C LYS A 275 7.42 17.53 12.52
N ASN A 276 6.83 18.64 12.08
CA ASN A 276 7.06 19.99 12.59
C ASN A 276 5.91 20.36 13.54
N ASN A 277 5.68 19.54 14.56
CA ASN A 277 4.65 19.81 15.56
C ASN A 277 5.12 20.89 16.55
N GLU A 278 4.19 21.36 17.38
CA GLU A 278 4.40 22.42 18.37
C GLU A 278 5.46 22.10 19.44
N LEU A 279 5.77 20.82 19.67
CA LEU A 279 6.83 20.38 20.58
C LEU A 279 8.23 20.42 19.93
N GLY A 280 8.33 20.62 18.62
CA GLY A 280 9.60 20.59 17.88
C GLY A 280 10.27 19.21 17.84
N ILE A 281 9.59 18.16 18.33
CA ILE A 281 10.12 16.79 18.44
C ILE A 281 9.22 15.87 17.62
N VAL A 282 9.83 15.14 16.68
CA VAL A 282 9.08 14.14 15.89
C VAL A 282 8.66 13.00 16.81
N VAL A 283 7.36 12.74 16.96
CA VAL A 283 6.84 11.63 17.77
C VAL A 283 6.70 10.37 16.91
N ASN A 284 7.60 9.40 17.10
CA ASN A 284 7.57 8.11 16.40
C ASN A 284 8.12 6.98 17.29
N THR A 285 8.20 5.76 16.77
CA THR A 285 8.66 4.58 17.51
C THR A 285 10.14 4.62 17.96
N ARG A 286 10.92 5.65 17.61
CA ARG A 286 12.30 5.81 18.08
C ARG A 286 12.42 6.89 19.15
N THR A 287 11.46 7.80 19.23
CA THR A 287 11.54 9.02 20.06
C THR A 287 10.50 9.07 21.16
N ILE A 288 9.38 8.34 21.03
CA ILE A 288 8.25 8.40 21.97
C ILE A 288 8.65 8.04 23.40
N ASP A 289 9.52 7.04 23.56
CA ASP A 289 9.95 6.58 24.88
C ASP A 289 11.00 7.53 25.49
N SER A 290 11.92 8.06 24.68
CA SER A 290 12.97 8.96 25.16
C SER A 290 12.48 10.36 25.50
N HIS A 291 11.39 10.82 24.86
CA HIS A 291 10.77 12.12 25.12
C HIS A 291 9.42 11.98 25.84
N PHE A 292 9.18 10.84 26.49
CA PHE A 292 7.89 10.51 27.08
C PHE A 292 7.37 11.62 28.00
N GLN A 293 8.17 12.08 28.97
CA GLN A 293 7.72 13.09 29.95
C GLN A 293 7.36 14.42 29.28
N GLN A 294 8.13 14.87 28.29
CA GLN A 294 7.85 16.12 27.58
C GLN A 294 6.54 16.04 26.79
N ILE A 295 6.29 14.91 26.12
CA ILE A 295 5.03 14.68 25.41
C ILE A 295 3.87 14.61 26.41
N PHE A 296 4.06 13.89 27.52
CA PHE A 296 3.04 13.64 28.53
C PHE A 296 2.60 14.94 29.23
N GLU A 297 3.54 15.78 29.64
CA GLU A 297 3.26 17.06 30.31
C GLU A 297 2.61 18.09 29.38
N TYR A 298 2.87 18.01 28.07
CA TYR A 298 2.31 18.94 27.09
C TYR A 298 0.85 18.62 26.72
N LEU A 299 0.40 17.38 26.96
CA LEU A 299 -0.97 16.97 26.65
C LEU A 299 -1.97 17.46 27.72
N PRO A 300 -3.23 17.73 27.33
CA PRO A 300 -4.25 18.20 28.26
C PRO A 300 -4.51 17.14 29.34
N LYS A 301 -4.73 17.59 30.58
CA LYS A 301 -5.13 16.70 31.67
C LYS A 301 -6.58 16.26 31.49
N ILE A 302 -6.86 15.01 31.84
CA ILE A 302 -8.16 14.38 31.66
C ILE A 302 -8.79 14.10 33.02
N ARG A 303 -10.03 14.56 33.20
CA ARG A 303 -10.81 14.29 34.42
C ARG A 303 -11.47 12.92 34.35
N GLN A 304 -11.68 12.31 35.52
CA GLN A 304 -12.47 11.09 35.64
C GLN A 304 -13.95 11.39 35.33
N ALA A 305 -14.66 10.43 34.75
CA ALA A 305 -16.09 10.59 34.44
C ALA A 305 -16.91 10.82 35.73
N SER A 306 -17.78 11.83 35.72
CA SER A 306 -18.77 12.09 36.76
C SER A 306 -20.19 11.76 36.28
N ALA A 307 -21.14 11.58 37.21
CA ALA A 307 -22.53 11.18 36.88
C ALA A 307 -23.28 12.24 36.03
N GLU A 308 -22.79 13.48 35.98
CA GLU A 308 -23.39 14.60 35.24
C GLU A 308 -22.90 14.68 33.78
N ASP A 309 -21.84 13.95 33.42
CA ASP A 309 -21.19 14.02 32.11
C ASP A 309 -21.88 13.21 31.00
N GLN A 310 -22.99 12.51 31.29
CA GLN A 310 -23.73 11.71 30.29
C GLN A 310 -24.68 12.54 29.42
N ASP A 311 -25.01 13.78 29.81
CA ASP A 311 -26.00 14.63 29.12
C ASP A 311 -25.38 15.76 28.25
N GLU A 312 -24.09 16.06 28.36
CA GLU A 312 -23.47 17.22 27.67
C GLU A 312 -22.97 16.95 26.23
N ALA A 313 -23.02 15.70 25.73
CA ALA A 313 -22.49 15.34 24.40
C ALA A 313 -23.29 15.94 23.22
N ALA A 314 -24.39 16.66 23.46
CA ALA A 314 -25.28 17.18 22.42
C ALA A 314 -25.22 18.71 22.19
N VAL A 315 -24.52 19.51 23.01
CA VAL A 315 -24.85 20.96 23.10
C VAL A 315 -23.76 21.96 22.68
N THR A 316 -22.54 21.57 22.28
CA THR A 316 -21.50 22.56 21.90
C THR A 316 -20.98 22.43 20.47
N ALA A 317 -21.83 22.81 19.51
CA ALA A 317 -21.39 23.33 18.20
C ALA A 317 -21.45 24.86 18.22
N PRO A 318 -20.41 25.62 17.81
CA PRO A 318 -20.50 27.07 17.76
C PRO A 318 -21.37 27.51 16.59
N THR A 319 -22.51 28.12 16.92
CA THR A 319 -23.37 28.92 16.04
C THR A 319 -22.59 30.08 15.39
N ALA A 320 -22.59 30.12 14.05
CA ALA A 320 -22.43 31.35 13.29
C ALA A 320 -23.74 31.58 12.49
N ASN A 321 -24.44 32.65 12.84
CA ASN A 321 -25.76 33.00 12.32
C ASN A 321 -25.71 33.55 10.86
N PRO A 322 -26.86 33.52 10.16
CA PRO A 322 -26.98 33.60 8.70
C PRO A 322 -27.25 35.02 8.17
N GLN A 323 -26.96 35.25 6.89
CA GLN A 323 -27.67 36.26 6.10
C GLN A 323 -28.14 35.70 4.75
N GLU A 324 -29.44 35.86 4.59
CA GLU A 324 -30.38 35.67 3.49
C GLU A 324 -29.84 35.94 2.07
N ASN A 325 -30.21 35.06 1.14
CA ASN A 325 -31.13 35.44 0.07
C ASN A 325 -31.70 34.18 -0.61
N GLU A 326 -32.99 33.97 -0.41
CA GLU A 326 -33.86 33.12 -1.22
C GLU A 326 -34.03 33.71 -2.64
N PRO A 327 -34.38 32.89 -3.64
CA PRO A 327 -35.81 32.72 -3.93
C PRO A 327 -36.25 31.27 -4.24
N LYS A 328 -37.28 30.84 -3.49
CA LYS A 328 -38.55 30.24 -3.94
C LYS A 328 -38.57 29.19 -5.06
N GLY A 329 -38.98 27.99 -4.63
CA GLY A 329 -40.23 27.36 -5.07
C GLY A 329 -40.18 26.49 -6.33
N ASP A 330 -40.32 25.16 -6.18
CA ASP A 330 -41.67 24.60 -6.15
C ASP A 330 -41.70 23.16 -5.63
N ASP A 331 -42.81 22.90 -4.96
CA ASP A 331 -43.21 21.72 -4.22
C ASP A 331 -43.67 20.59 -5.16
N LYS A 332 -43.41 19.33 -4.79
CA LYS A 332 -44.40 18.23 -4.84
C LYS A 332 -43.81 16.93 -4.31
N THR A 333 -44.27 16.64 -3.10
CA THR A 333 -44.55 15.31 -2.56
C THR A 333 -45.42 14.48 -3.51
N ASP A 334 -45.11 13.20 -3.67
CA ASP A 334 -46.10 12.14 -3.45
C ASP A 334 -45.39 10.79 -3.22
N SER A 335 -46.20 9.85 -2.80
CA SER A 335 -45.99 8.87 -1.75
C SER A 335 -45.65 7.48 -2.28
N GLY A 336 -45.32 6.60 -1.33
CA GLY A 336 -44.75 5.28 -1.60
C GLY A 336 -45.77 4.22 -1.97
N GLN A 337 -45.22 3.06 -2.35
CA GLN A 337 -45.90 1.77 -2.27
C GLN A 337 -44.85 0.65 -2.21
N ASP A 338 -44.96 -0.14 -1.14
CA ASP A 338 -44.38 -1.47 -1.01
C ASP A 338 -44.81 -2.38 -2.16
N LEU A 339 -43.92 -3.25 -2.66
CA LEU A 339 -44.24 -4.63 -2.98
C LEU A 339 -42.97 -5.51 -3.03
N ASN A 340 -43.12 -6.67 -2.38
CA ASN A 340 -42.20 -7.79 -2.20
C ASN A 340 -41.75 -8.43 -3.53
N GLY A 341 -40.50 -8.92 -3.64
CA GLY A 341 -40.14 -9.87 -4.70
C GLY A 341 -38.66 -10.05 -5.05
N GLN A 342 -38.04 -11.07 -4.43
CA GLN A 342 -37.06 -12.00 -5.01
C GLN A 342 -35.80 -11.48 -5.73
N GLY A 343 -34.66 -11.67 -5.05
CA GLY A 343 -33.43 -12.25 -5.57
C GLY A 343 -32.90 -11.78 -6.92
N ARG A 344 -32.02 -10.77 -6.90
CA ARG A 344 -30.89 -10.64 -7.83
C ARG A 344 -29.68 -10.14 -7.06
N GLU A 345 -28.56 -10.85 -7.22
CA GLU A 345 -27.23 -10.37 -6.83
C GLU A 345 -27.01 -8.98 -7.46
N PRO A 346 -26.42 -8.00 -6.75
CA PRO A 346 -26.01 -6.76 -7.40
C PRO A 346 -24.84 -7.08 -8.35
N GLU A 347 -25.09 -6.90 -9.65
CA GLU A 347 -24.05 -6.80 -10.66
C GLU A 347 -22.99 -5.77 -10.23
N ASP A 348 -21.71 -6.14 -10.38
CA ASP A 348 -20.55 -5.27 -10.19
C ASP A 348 -20.73 -3.95 -10.97
N LEU A 349 -21.12 -2.88 -10.28
CA LEU A 349 -21.03 -1.53 -10.81
C LEU A 349 -19.54 -1.18 -10.93
N LYS A 350 -19.01 -1.28 -12.15
CA LYS A 350 -17.64 -0.86 -12.50
C LYS A 350 -17.41 0.56 -11.99
N PRO A 351 -16.42 0.80 -11.11
CA PRO A 351 -16.22 2.12 -10.53
C PRO A 351 -15.61 3.07 -11.58
N THR A 352 -16.36 4.10 -11.98
CA THR A 352 -15.87 5.19 -12.83
C THR A 352 -14.74 5.92 -12.10
N LEU A 353 -13.52 5.98 -12.67
CA LEU A 353 -12.41 6.73 -12.05
C LEU A 353 -12.55 8.26 -12.16
N LYS A 354 -13.48 8.73 -13.00
CA LYS A 354 -13.75 10.16 -13.19
C LYS A 354 -14.17 10.80 -11.86
N GLY A 355 -13.44 11.83 -11.43
CA GLY A 355 -13.78 12.61 -10.25
C GLY A 355 -13.26 12.04 -8.92
N ASN A 356 -12.50 10.94 -8.91
CA ASN A 356 -11.75 10.52 -7.72
C ASN A 356 -10.36 11.16 -7.70
N PRO A 357 -10.13 12.25 -6.93
CA PRO A 357 -8.82 12.91 -6.86
C PRO A 357 -7.77 12.01 -6.18
N ASN A 358 -8.18 10.96 -5.48
CA ASN A 358 -7.29 10.09 -4.73
C ASN A 358 -6.86 8.82 -5.48
N ARG A 359 -7.24 8.66 -6.75
CA ARG A 359 -6.90 7.49 -7.58
C ARG A 359 -5.39 7.28 -7.72
N GLY A 360 -5.00 6.03 -7.92
CA GLY A 360 -3.60 5.58 -7.88
C GLY A 360 -2.81 5.83 -9.17
N GLN A 361 -3.49 6.06 -10.28
CA GLN A 361 -2.99 6.24 -11.65
C GLN A 361 -3.80 7.33 -12.34
N LEU A 362 -3.26 7.96 -13.39
CA LEU A 362 -3.95 9.05 -14.09
C LEU A 362 -5.18 8.57 -14.87
N THR A 363 -5.14 7.36 -15.41
CA THR A 363 -6.18 6.69 -16.19
C THR A 363 -6.19 5.20 -15.86
N ASP A 364 -7.18 4.44 -16.34
CA ASP A 364 -7.35 2.99 -16.11
C ASP A 364 -7.54 2.20 -17.41
N GLU A 365 -7.74 0.89 -17.25
CA GLU A 365 -8.07 -0.06 -18.33
C GLU A 365 -9.48 0.10 -18.91
N TYR A 366 -10.36 0.87 -18.26
CA TYR A 366 -11.71 1.18 -18.73
C TYR A 366 -11.75 2.37 -19.68
N HIS A 367 -10.61 3.06 -19.90
CA HIS A 367 -10.49 4.10 -20.91
C HIS A 367 -9.64 3.62 -22.08
N GLU A 368 -10.04 3.98 -23.30
CA GLU A 368 -9.24 3.81 -24.51
C GLU A 368 -9.03 5.13 -25.24
N ILE A 369 -7.99 5.17 -26.08
CA ILE A 369 -7.71 6.24 -27.03
C ILE A 369 -7.63 5.66 -28.44
N LYS A 370 -8.00 6.46 -29.45
CA LYS A 370 -7.93 6.04 -30.86
C LYS A 370 -6.94 6.92 -31.62
N VAL A 371 -5.69 6.46 -31.68
CA VAL A 371 -4.56 7.17 -32.31
C VAL A 371 -3.79 6.26 -33.27
N ARG A 372 -3.17 6.84 -34.30
CA ARG A 372 -2.29 6.11 -35.21
C ARG A 372 -0.89 5.95 -34.61
N SER A 373 -0.45 6.93 -33.84
CA SER A 373 0.87 6.92 -33.20
C SER A 373 1.02 5.78 -32.19
N TYR A 374 1.94 4.85 -32.48
CA TYR A 374 2.36 3.82 -31.52
C TYR A 374 2.89 4.43 -30.22
N LYS A 375 3.64 5.53 -30.30
CA LYS A 375 4.25 6.19 -29.14
C LYS A 375 3.22 6.70 -28.16
N ILE A 376 2.14 7.32 -28.64
CA ILE A 376 1.05 7.85 -27.78
C ILE A 376 0.30 6.70 -27.13
N ARG A 377 -0.03 5.65 -27.89
CA ARG A 377 -0.68 4.45 -27.37
C ARG A 377 0.17 3.73 -26.32
N ALA A 378 1.47 3.59 -26.56
CA ALA A 378 2.39 3.00 -25.60
C ALA A 378 2.45 3.84 -24.31
N LEU A 379 2.59 5.17 -24.42
CA LEU A 379 2.59 6.07 -23.27
C LEU A 379 1.27 6.02 -22.50
N PHE A 380 0.12 5.99 -23.17
CA PHE A 380 -1.19 5.85 -22.53
C PHE A 380 -1.29 4.54 -21.72
N ASN A 381 -0.86 3.42 -22.31
CA ASN A 381 -0.83 2.12 -21.63
C ASN A 381 0.13 2.09 -20.42
N GLU A 382 1.21 2.88 -20.47
CA GLU A 382 2.10 3.09 -19.34
C GLU A 382 1.42 3.92 -18.24
N LEU A 383 0.69 4.98 -18.60
CA LEU A 383 -0.05 5.83 -17.66
C LEU A 383 -1.18 5.07 -16.94
N GLN A 384 -1.80 4.08 -17.60
CA GLN A 384 -2.74 3.14 -16.98
C GLN A 384 -2.10 2.29 -15.86
N LYS A 385 -0.76 2.17 -15.86
CA LYS A 385 -0.02 1.33 -14.91
C LYS A 385 0.84 2.14 -13.96
N LEU A 386 1.14 3.40 -14.27
CA LEU A 386 2.09 4.25 -13.56
C LEU A 386 1.56 4.69 -12.18
N PRO A 387 2.12 4.18 -11.05
CA PRO A 387 1.62 4.55 -9.72
C PRO A 387 2.06 5.96 -9.31
N LEU A 388 1.10 6.89 -9.24
CA LEU A 388 1.30 8.31 -8.91
C LEU A 388 2.05 8.53 -7.60
N ARG A 389 1.76 7.71 -6.58
CA ARG A 389 2.41 7.80 -5.26
C ARG A 389 3.90 7.41 -5.29
N LYS A 390 4.30 6.55 -6.21
CA LYS A 390 5.67 6.03 -6.28
C LYS A 390 6.53 6.86 -7.24
N TYR A 391 5.92 7.42 -8.28
CA TYR A 391 6.61 8.20 -9.31
C TYR A 391 5.92 9.54 -9.61
N PRO A 392 5.75 10.43 -8.61
CA PRO A 392 4.99 11.67 -8.78
C PRO A 392 5.61 12.61 -9.82
N ASN A 393 6.93 12.79 -9.82
CA ASN A 393 7.63 13.63 -10.80
C ASN A 393 7.55 13.06 -12.22
N VAL A 394 7.71 11.74 -12.37
CA VAL A 394 7.57 11.07 -13.68
C VAL A 394 6.15 11.21 -14.19
N SER A 395 5.16 11.07 -13.30
CA SER A 395 3.75 11.22 -13.66
C SER A 395 3.44 12.65 -14.09
N ALA A 396 3.93 13.64 -13.35
CA ALA A 396 3.79 15.06 -13.65
C ALA A 396 4.42 15.42 -15.02
N ALA A 397 5.65 14.99 -15.27
CA ALA A 397 6.31 15.15 -16.56
C ALA A 397 5.57 14.41 -17.69
N SER A 398 4.99 13.24 -17.40
CA SER A 398 4.21 12.48 -18.38
C SER A 398 2.94 13.19 -18.81
N ILE A 399 2.27 13.96 -17.94
CA ILE A 399 1.13 14.81 -18.35
C ILE A 399 1.57 15.82 -19.41
N ARG A 400 2.71 16.50 -19.20
CA ARG A 400 3.28 17.47 -20.16
C ARG A 400 3.62 16.83 -21.51
N ILE A 401 4.24 15.65 -21.48
CA ILE A 401 4.64 14.90 -22.68
C ILE A 401 3.39 14.40 -23.42
N PHE A 402 2.43 13.83 -22.69
CA PHE A 402 1.21 13.29 -23.27
C PHE A 402 0.36 14.38 -23.92
N LEU A 403 0.26 15.56 -23.30
CA LEU A 403 -0.41 16.72 -23.88
C LEU A 403 0.24 17.19 -25.19
N GLU A 404 1.57 17.32 -25.23
CA GLU A 404 2.30 17.70 -26.46
C GLU A 404 2.01 16.73 -27.60
N LEU A 405 2.16 15.44 -27.33
CA LEU A 405 2.00 14.42 -28.34
C LEU A 405 0.55 14.35 -28.83
N SER A 406 -0.42 14.54 -27.93
CA SER A 406 -1.85 14.56 -28.30
C SER A 406 -2.19 15.74 -29.21
N VAL A 407 -1.62 16.92 -28.94
CA VAL A 407 -1.79 18.11 -29.78
C VAL A 407 -1.16 17.88 -31.16
N ASP A 408 0.05 17.32 -31.22
CA ASP A 408 0.70 17.02 -32.50
C ASP A 408 -0.02 15.93 -33.30
N GLU A 409 -0.55 14.89 -32.64
CA GLU A 409 -1.37 13.87 -33.29
C GLU A 409 -2.63 14.46 -33.91
N TYR A 410 -3.31 15.39 -33.20
CA TYR A 410 -4.47 16.08 -33.74
C TYR A 410 -4.12 16.94 -34.96
N ILE A 411 -3.08 17.77 -34.86
CA ILE A 411 -2.60 18.61 -35.99
C ILE A 411 -2.26 17.72 -37.19
N ASN A 412 -1.61 16.59 -36.96
CA ASN A 412 -1.23 15.67 -38.03
C ASN A 412 -2.43 14.97 -38.66
N ASN A 413 -3.40 14.51 -37.86
CA ASN A 413 -4.59 13.82 -38.35
C ASN A 413 -5.57 14.75 -39.10
N CYS A 414 -5.59 16.05 -38.74
CA CYS A 414 -6.36 17.07 -39.43
C CYS A 414 -5.59 17.80 -40.54
N GLU A 415 -4.34 17.39 -40.83
CA GLU A 415 -3.47 17.99 -41.87
C GLU A 415 -3.22 19.50 -41.70
N LEU A 416 -3.16 19.99 -40.45
CA LEU A 416 -3.08 21.42 -40.10
C LEU A 416 -1.65 21.97 -39.99
N GLN A 417 -0.61 21.19 -40.29
CA GLN A 417 0.79 21.60 -40.07
C GLN A 417 1.15 22.88 -40.85
N GLN A 418 0.64 23.02 -42.08
CA GLN A 418 0.88 24.21 -42.89
C GLN A 418 0.19 25.44 -42.32
N ASP A 419 -1.05 25.30 -41.84
CA ASP A 419 -1.80 26.41 -41.25
C ASP A 419 -1.17 26.88 -39.94
N VAL A 420 -0.73 25.93 -39.11
CA VAL A 420 0.03 26.22 -37.89
C VAL A 420 1.32 26.95 -38.22
N SER A 421 2.10 26.48 -39.19
CA SER A 421 3.37 27.12 -39.61
C SER A 421 3.15 28.53 -40.14
N LYS A 422 2.12 28.73 -40.98
CA LYS A 422 1.77 30.03 -41.57
C LYS A 422 1.34 31.02 -40.48
N ARG A 423 0.45 30.61 -39.56
CA ARG A 423 -0.04 31.47 -38.47
C ARG A 423 1.07 31.77 -37.45
N ALA A 424 1.95 30.82 -37.15
CA ALA A 424 3.10 31.01 -36.26
C ALA A 424 4.27 31.78 -36.92
N LYS A 425 4.27 31.91 -38.25
CA LYS A 425 5.37 32.47 -39.06
C LYS A 425 6.73 31.79 -38.83
N ARG A 426 6.71 30.47 -38.62
CA ARG A 426 7.90 29.65 -38.33
C ARG A 426 7.72 28.24 -38.91
N PRO A 427 8.82 27.49 -39.15
CA PRO A 427 8.73 26.07 -39.46
C PRO A 427 7.95 25.32 -38.38
N TYR A 428 7.11 24.36 -38.76
CA TYR A 428 6.26 23.60 -37.82
C TYR A 428 7.04 23.05 -36.61
N ASN A 429 8.23 22.50 -36.86
CA ASN A 429 9.07 21.90 -35.82
C ASN A 429 9.60 22.90 -34.77
N ASP A 430 9.57 24.21 -35.08
CA ASP A 430 10.02 25.28 -34.19
C ASP A 430 8.85 25.96 -33.44
N VAL A 431 7.61 25.52 -33.70
CA VAL A 431 6.41 26.06 -33.04
C VAL A 431 6.26 25.40 -31.66
N THR A 432 6.20 26.22 -30.61
CA THR A 432 6.06 25.74 -29.24
C THR A 432 4.63 25.29 -28.94
N LEU A 433 4.43 24.44 -27.92
CA LEU A 433 3.08 24.02 -27.49
C LEU A 433 2.14 25.19 -27.20
N SER A 434 2.64 26.23 -26.54
CA SER A 434 1.83 27.42 -26.23
C SER A 434 1.32 28.09 -27.51
N GLN A 435 2.17 28.19 -28.53
CA GLN A 435 1.76 28.71 -29.84
C GLN A 435 0.79 27.77 -30.56
N LYS A 436 1.04 26.45 -30.54
CA LYS A 436 0.13 25.45 -31.12
C LYS A 436 -1.27 25.57 -30.51
N LEU A 437 -1.38 25.59 -29.19
CA LEU A 437 -2.65 25.74 -28.47
C LEU A 437 -3.34 27.07 -28.79
N SER A 438 -2.59 28.18 -28.80
CA SER A 438 -3.15 29.50 -29.15
C SER A 438 -3.66 29.57 -30.59
N ILE A 439 -3.03 28.85 -31.53
CA ILE A 439 -3.45 28.81 -32.93
C ILE A 439 -4.65 27.90 -33.14
N LEU A 440 -4.67 26.76 -32.43
CA LEU A 440 -5.74 25.77 -32.49
C LEU A 440 -7.05 26.27 -31.89
N ARG A 441 -6.98 27.17 -30.90
CA ARG A 441 -8.12 27.82 -30.28
C ARG A 441 -9.03 28.48 -31.34
N GLY A 442 -10.35 28.29 -31.20
CA GLY A 442 -11.36 28.78 -32.13
C GLY A 442 -11.51 27.85 -33.33
N ASP A 443 -11.45 28.38 -34.55
CA ASP A 443 -11.93 27.70 -35.76
C ASP A 443 -11.23 26.39 -36.14
N LEU A 444 -10.00 26.14 -35.64
CA LEU A 444 -9.25 24.92 -35.98
C LEU A 444 -9.63 23.69 -35.13
N ILE A 445 -10.16 23.90 -33.93
CA ILE A 445 -10.78 22.84 -33.11
C ILE A 445 -12.30 22.90 -33.23
N GLY A 446 -12.87 24.11 -33.21
CA GLY A 446 -14.31 24.32 -33.36
C GLY A 446 -15.13 23.84 -32.16
N ASP A 447 -14.53 23.65 -30.98
CA ASP A 447 -15.19 23.16 -29.77
C ASP A 447 -15.02 24.13 -28.60
N LYS A 448 -16.16 24.54 -28.02
CA LYS A 448 -16.20 25.54 -26.94
C LYS A 448 -15.62 25.06 -25.62
N GLU A 449 -15.65 23.74 -25.35
CA GLU A 449 -15.09 23.17 -24.14
C GLU A 449 -13.56 23.06 -24.25
N ALA A 450 -13.05 22.65 -25.42
CA ALA A 450 -11.63 22.71 -25.73
C ALA A 450 -11.06 24.14 -25.62
N ASP A 451 -11.77 25.14 -26.15
CA ASP A 451 -11.33 26.54 -26.07
C ASP A 451 -11.18 27.02 -24.63
N LYS A 452 -12.10 26.64 -23.73
CA LYS A 452 -12.00 26.96 -22.29
C LYS A 452 -10.79 26.31 -21.64
N ILE A 453 -10.52 25.05 -21.95
CA ILE A 453 -9.36 24.33 -21.42
C ILE A 453 -8.06 24.94 -21.96
N ILE A 454 -8.02 25.33 -23.23
CA ILE A 454 -6.89 26.05 -23.83
C ILE A 454 -6.66 27.39 -23.12
N ASP A 455 -7.72 28.16 -22.87
CA ASP A 455 -7.63 29.42 -22.13
C ASP A 455 -7.07 29.22 -20.73
N GLN A 456 -7.54 28.18 -20.03
CA GLN A 456 -7.02 27.82 -18.71
C GLN A 456 -5.54 27.40 -18.78
N LEU A 457 -5.14 26.62 -19.79
CA LEU A 457 -3.75 26.21 -19.98
C LEU A 457 -2.82 27.40 -20.29
N LEU A 458 -3.30 28.40 -21.05
CA LEU A 458 -2.52 29.58 -21.43
C LEU A 458 -2.49 30.68 -20.35
N HIS A 459 -3.35 30.58 -19.32
CA HIS A 459 -3.44 31.59 -18.26
C HIS A 459 -2.43 31.33 -17.12
N ASN A 460 -1.24 31.94 -17.21
CA ASN A 460 -0.10 31.66 -16.32
C ASN A 460 -0.34 31.85 -14.80
N SER A 461 -1.35 32.64 -14.40
CA SER A 461 -1.65 32.90 -12.98
C SER A 461 -2.42 31.79 -12.28
N ASN A 462 -2.94 30.79 -13.00
CA ASN A 462 -3.63 29.66 -12.38
C ASN A 462 -2.75 28.41 -12.27
N ASP A 463 -3.15 27.52 -11.38
CA ASP A 463 -2.38 26.33 -11.06
C ASP A 463 -2.41 25.27 -12.17
N PHE A 464 -3.48 25.21 -12.96
CA PHE A 464 -3.66 24.25 -14.06
C PHE A 464 -3.21 24.82 -15.41
N SER A 465 -2.02 25.45 -15.43
CA SER A 465 -1.47 26.12 -16.62
C SER A 465 -0.28 25.38 -17.24
N LEU A 466 0.07 25.74 -18.48
CA LEU A 466 1.31 25.29 -19.13
C LEU A 466 2.55 25.69 -18.33
N ASN A 467 2.50 26.80 -17.58
CA ASN A 467 3.60 27.21 -16.73
C ASN A 467 3.89 26.14 -15.66
N THR A 468 2.86 25.62 -15.00
CA THR A 468 3.00 24.49 -14.06
C THR A 468 3.58 23.25 -14.75
N LEU A 469 3.11 22.91 -15.95
CA LEU A 469 3.63 21.75 -16.68
C LEU A 469 5.08 21.94 -17.15
N ASN A 470 5.48 23.17 -17.48
CA ASN A 470 6.86 23.50 -17.87
C ASN A 470 7.80 23.42 -16.66
N GLU A 471 7.37 23.83 -15.47
CA GLU A 471 8.13 23.69 -14.22
C GLU A 471 8.46 22.22 -13.92
N TYR A 472 7.61 21.25 -14.29
CA TYR A 472 7.93 19.82 -14.11
C TYR A 472 9.08 19.31 -14.99
N VAL A 473 9.37 19.98 -16.11
CA VAL A 473 10.40 19.54 -17.07
C VAL A 473 11.64 20.42 -17.01
N HIS A 474 11.47 21.73 -16.82
CA HIS A 474 12.53 22.73 -16.90
C HIS A 474 12.78 23.46 -15.57
N GLY A 475 11.88 23.32 -14.60
CA GLY A 475 11.97 23.96 -13.29
C GLY A 475 12.79 23.14 -12.29
N THR A 476 13.19 23.79 -11.20
CA THR A 476 13.91 23.17 -10.08
C THR A 476 13.03 23.03 -8.83
N LYS A 477 11.82 23.61 -8.84
CA LYS A 477 10.90 23.63 -7.70
C LYS A 477 9.90 22.46 -7.77
N VAL A 478 9.99 21.54 -6.81
CA VAL A 478 9.06 20.43 -6.66
C VAL A 478 7.80 20.91 -5.92
N HIS A 479 6.89 21.55 -6.63
CA HIS A 479 5.58 21.99 -6.12
C HIS A 479 4.46 21.35 -6.95
N LYS A 480 3.28 21.15 -6.37
CA LYS A 480 2.09 20.63 -7.07
C LYS A 480 2.27 19.23 -7.65
N ILE A 481 3.05 18.36 -7.01
CA ILE A 481 3.25 16.98 -7.46
C ILE A 481 2.41 15.98 -6.66
N GLU A 482 1.51 16.46 -5.79
CA GLU A 482 0.63 15.61 -5.02
C GLU A 482 -0.32 14.87 -5.97
N ARG A 483 -0.61 13.60 -5.67
CA ARG A 483 -1.53 12.77 -6.47
C ARG A 483 -2.87 13.48 -6.73
N GLN A 484 -3.41 14.20 -5.74
CA GLN A 484 -4.70 14.89 -5.86
C GLN A 484 -4.62 16.03 -6.87
N PHE A 485 -3.48 16.70 -6.94
CA PHE A 485 -3.26 17.75 -7.92
C PHE A 485 -3.12 17.15 -9.33
N LEU A 486 -2.27 16.14 -9.49
CA LEU A 486 -2.04 15.49 -10.79
C LEU A 486 -3.31 14.85 -11.36
N ASN A 487 -4.11 14.21 -10.50
CA ASN A 487 -5.41 13.64 -10.88
C ASN A 487 -6.41 14.71 -11.30
N ARG A 488 -6.52 15.83 -10.56
CA ARG A 488 -7.38 16.95 -10.94
C ARG A 488 -6.92 17.61 -12.25
N PHE A 489 -5.62 17.74 -12.45
CA PHE A 489 -5.06 18.28 -13.70
C PHE A 489 -5.42 17.36 -14.88
N TRP A 490 -5.26 16.05 -14.72
CA TRP A 490 -5.66 15.09 -15.73
C TRP A 490 -7.17 15.12 -15.99
N ASP A 491 -8.00 15.20 -14.95
CA ASP A 491 -9.46 15.27 -15.07
C ASP A 491 -9.90 16.53 -15.82
N MET A 492 -9.23 17.66 -15.60
CA MET A 492 -9.44 18.89 -16.37
C MET A 492 -9.09 18.70 -17.86
N LEU A 493 -8.10 17.88 -18.18
CA LEU A 493 -7.68 17.60 -19.56
C LEU A 493 -8.52 16.52 -20.27
N LEU A 494 -9.29 15.71 -19.54
CA LEU A 494 -10.06 14.60 -20.13
C LEU A 494 -10.97 15.03 -21.29
N PRO A 495 -11.80 16.10 -21.17
CA PRO A 495 -12.63 16.54 -22.30
C PRO A 495 -11.79 16.96 -23.51
N PHE A 496 -10.63 17.58 -23.25
CA PHE A 496 -9.71 17.97 -24.31
C PHE A 496 -9.08 16.76 -25.01
N PHE A 497 -8.68 15.72 -24.27
CA PHE A 497 -8.20 14.48 -24.86
C PHE A 497 -9.27 13.71 -25.62
N SER A 498 -10.54 13.79 -25.20
CA SER A 498 -11.66 13.25 -25.98
C SER A 498 -11.72 13.84 -27.38
N ILE A 499 -11.40 15.14 -27.53
CA ILE A 499 -11.41 15.84 -28.82
C ILE A 499 -10.13 15.53 -29.61
N LEU A 500 -8.96 15.65 -28.97
CA LEU A 500 -7.67 15.50 -29.67
C LEU A 500 -7.39 14.06 -30.14
N ILE A 501 -7.73 13.07 -29.31
CA ILE A 501 -7.28 11.68 -29.49
C ILE A 501 -8.41 10.65 -29.25
N SER A 502 -9.67 11.10 -29.27
CA SER A 502 -10.85 10.24 -29.08
C SER A 502 -10.79 9.40 -27.80
N LEU A 503 -10.32 9.99 -26.70
CA LEU A 503 -10.34 9.35 -25.39
C LEU A 503 -11.79 9.13 -24.92
N LYS A 504 -12.14 7.89 -24.57
CA LYS A 504 -13.48 7.53 -24.08
C LYS A 504 -13.44 6.32 -23.13
N GLU A 505 -14.53 6.11 -22.39
CA GLU A 505 -14.76 4.95 -21.52
C GLU A 505 -15.30 3.75 -22.33
N ILE A 506 -15.00 2.52 -21.90
CA ILE A 506 -15.27 1.23 -22.59
C ILE A 506 -16.31 0.38 -21.86
#